data_AF-A0A1G3B968-F1
#
_entry.id   AF-A0A1G3B968-F1
#
_cell.length_a   1.000
_cell.length_b   1.000
_cell.length_c   1.000
_cell.angle_alpha   90.00
_cell.angle_beta   90.00
_cell.angle_gamma   90.00
#
_symmetry.space_group_name_H-M   'P 1'
#
loop_
_entity.id
_entity.type
_entity.pdbx_description
1 polymer ?
#
loop_
_entity_poly.entity_id
_entity_poly.type
_entity_poly.pdbx_seq_one_letter_code
_entity_poly.pdbx_strand_id
1 'polypeptide(L)' 'MVEGQCEGLVSQEARGEQGFGYDPVFYLPGYGKTFAELGPAVKNQISHRAQALKKFRERLREFI' A
#
# COMPACT_ATOMS: atom_id res chain seq x y z
N MET A 1 4.83 12.00 15.09
CA MET A 1 4.69 11.85 13.62
C MET A 1 5.26 10.49 13.22
N VAL A 2 4.58 9.76 12.33
CA VAL A 2 5.07 8.51 11.73
C VAL A 2 4.79 8.55 10.24
N GLU A 3 5.57 7.81 9.47
CA GLU A 3 5.43 7.68 8.03
C GLU A 3 5.63 6.24 7.58
N GLY A 4 5.04 5.91 6.43
CA GLY A 4 5.26 4.65 5.74
C GLY A 4 5.41 4.95 4.26
N GLN A 5 6.16 4.10 3.58
CA GLN A 5 6.46 4.24 2.17
C GLN A 5 6.19 2.90 1.50
N CYS A 6 5.85 2.95 0.21
CA CYS A 6 5.68 1.75 -0.58
C CYS A 6 6.22 2.09 -1.95
N GLU A 7 7.34 1.48 -2.29
CA GLU A 7 7.99 1.69 -3.57
C GLU A 7 7.36 0.78 -4.63
N GLY A 8 7.25 1.33 -5.83
CA GLY A 8 6.63 0.68 -6.97
C GLY A 8 6.96 1.46 -8.23
N LEU A 9 6.33 1.05 -9.32
CA LEU A 9 6.49 1.66 -10.63
C LEU A 9 5.12 2.14 -11.13
N VAL A 10 5.12 3.10 -12.05
CA VAL A 10 3.90 3.45 -12.80
C VAL A 10 3.82 2.52 -14.00
N SER A 11 2.75 1.74 -14.12
CA SER A 11 2.52 0.91 -15.31
C SER A 11 2.07 1.75 -16.51
N GLN A 12 2.33 1.24 -17.71
CA GLN A 12 1.92 1.91 -18.95
C GLN A 12 0.40 1.87 -19.16
N GLU A 13 -0.26 0.85 -18.61
CA GLU A 13 -1.71 0.66 -18.69
C GLU A 13 -2.29 0.44 -17.30
N ALA A 14 -3.53 0.89 -17.11
CA ALA A 14 -4.30 0.64 -15.90
C ALA A 14 -4.79 -0.82 -15.87
N ARG A 15 -4.59 -1.53 -14.76
CA ARG A 15 -5.04 -2.91 -14.57
C ARG A 15 -5.67 -3.09 -13.20
N GLY A 16 -6.71 -3.93 -13.13
CA GLY A 16 -7.47 -4.23 -11.92
C GLY A 16 -8.60 -3.24 -11.63
N GLU A 17 -9.60 -3.71 -10.87
CA GLU A 17 -10.85 -2.96 -10.61
C GLU A 17 -11.03 -2.58 -9.13
N GLN A 18 -10.11 -3.00 -8.26
CA GLN A 18 -10.22 -2.78 -6.82
C GLN A 18 -9.45 -1.52 -6.38
N GLY A 19 -9.74 -1.03 -5.19
CA GLY A 19 -9.01 0.10 -4.61
C GLY A 19 -9.51 1.44 -5.15
N PHE A 20 -8.62 2.43 -5.24
CA PHE A 20 -8.96 3.82 -5.56
C PHE A 20 -7.77 4.61 -6.11
N GLY A 21 -8.05 5.73 -6.78
CA GLY A 21 -7.02 6.67 -7.25
C GLY A 21 -6.03 6.01 -8.20
N TYR A 22 -4.74 6.08 -7.88
CA TYR A 22 -3.66 5.54 -8.71
C TYR A 22 -3.43 4.04 -8.57
N ASP A 23 -4.23 3.33 -7.76
CA ASP A 23 -4.07 1.89 -7.57
C ASP A 23 -4.02 1.07 -8.88
N PRO A 24 -4.80 1.40 -9.94
CA PRO A 24 -4.74 0.66 -11.20
C PRO A 24 -3.44 0.83 -11.98
N VAL A 25 -2.65 1.87 -11.69
CA VAL A 25 -1.36 2.13 -12.37
C VAL A 25 -0.15 1.96 -11.44
N PHE A 26 -0.37 1.78 -10.14
CA PHE A 26 0.69 1.58 -9.18
C PHE A 26 1.11 0.10 -9.15
N TYR A 27 2.19 -0.22 -9.87
CA TYR A 27 2.69 -1.56 -10.08
C TYR A 27 3.74 -1.97 -9.04
N LEU A 28 3.61 -3.18 -8.51
CA LEU A 28 4.54 -3.79 -7.55
C LEU A 28 5.29 -4.96 -8.19
N PRO A 29 6.58 -4.80 -8.55
CA PRO A 29 7.37 -5.85 -9.20
C PRO A 29 7.40 -7.17 -8.41
N GLY A 30 7.50 -7.10 -7.08
CA GLY A 30 7.49 -8.28 -6.22
C GLY A 30 6.19 -9.09 -6.22
N TYR A 31 5.10 -8.51 -6.73
CA TYR A 31 3.80 -9.17 -6.86
C TYR A 31 3.37 -9.41 -8.31
N GLY A 32 4.10 -8.85 -9.28
CA GLY A 32 3.71 -8.90 -10.69
C GLY A 32 2.37 -8.23 -10.99
N LYS A 33 1.88 -7.34 -10.11
CA LYS A 33 0.50 -6.82 -10.12
C LYS A 33 0.44 -5.36 -9.71
N THR A 34 -0.61 -4.68 -10.14
CA THR A 34 -0.97 -3.35 -9.62
C THR A 34 -1.67 -3.47 -8.27
N PHE A 35 -1.78 -2.37 -7.52
CA PHE A 35 -2.57 -2.39 -6.29
C PHE A 35 -4.05 -2.73 -6.54
N ALA A 36 -4.61 -2.31 -7.66
CA ALA A 36 -6.00 -2.62 -7.99
C ALA A 36 -6.23 -4.10 -8.35
N GLU A 37 -5.19 -4.81 -8.78
CA GLU A 37 -5.23 -6.27 -9.00
C GLU A 37 -5.03 -7.08 -7.70
N LEU A 38 -4.31 -6.52 -6.71
CA LEU A 38 -4.03 -7.18 -5.43
C LEU A 38 -5.20 -7.13 -4.46
N GLY A 39 -6.01 -6.08 -4.55
CA GLY A 39 -7.17 -5.89 -3.68
C GLY A 39 -6.84 -5.49 -2.23
N PRO A 40 -7.87 -5.25 -1.41
CA PRO A 40 -7.71 -4.64 -0.09
C PRO A 40 -7.01 -5.55 0.91
N ALA A 41 -7.21 -6.88 0.85
CA ALA A 41 -6.64 -7.82 1.80
C ALA A 41 -5.10 -7.80 1.80
N VAL A 42 -4.49 -7.72 0.61
CA VAL A 42 -3.04 -7.61 0.46
C VAL A 42 -2.59 -6.16 0.68
N LYS A 43 -3.28 -5.17 0.08
CA LYS A 43 -2.94 -3.75 0.23
C LYS A 43 -2.90 -3.28 1.69
N ASN A 44 -3.80 -3.79 2.53
CA ASN A 44 -3.85 -3.46 3.96
C ASN A 44 -2.67 -4.02 4.77
N GLN A 45 -1.85 -4.89 4.20
CA GLN A 45 -0.66 -5.43 4.85
C GLN A 45 0.62 -4.73 4.42
N ILE A 46 0.68 -4.28 3.16
CA ILE A 46 1.92 -3.82 2.51
C ILE A 46 1.95 -2.33 2.15
N SER A 47 0.80 -1.65 2.08
CA SER A 47 0.74 -0.25 1.65
C SER A 47 1.48 0.70 2.58
N HIS A 48 1.84 1.87 2.08
CA HIS A 48 2.45 2.95 2.85
C HIS A 48 1.62 3.29 4.11
N ARG A 49 0.28 3.31 4.00
CA ARG A 49 -0.62 3.50 5.15
C ARG A 49 -0.51 2.38 6.18
N ALA A 50 -0.47 1.13 5.72
CA ALA A 50 -0.33 -0.02 6.62
C ALA A 50 1.00 0.05 7.40
N GLN A 51 2.09 0.41 6.74
CA GLN A 51 3.38 0.59 7.40
C GLN A 51 3.37 1.77 8.39
N ALA A 52 2.80 2.91 8.01
CA ALA A 52 2.67 4.06 8.89
C ALA A 52 1.85 3.72 10.15
N LEU A 53 0.73 3.01 10.00
CA LEU A 53 -0.12 2.60 11.11
C LEU A 53 0.54 1.57 12.03
N LYS A 54 1.37 0.66 11.49
CA LYS A 54 2.17 -0.27 12.33
C LYS A 54 3.12 0.51 13.25
N LYS A 55 3.87 1.47 12.70
CA LYS A 55 4.75 2.36 13.48
C LYS A 55 3.96 3.24 14.46
N PHE A 56 2.79 3.74 14.04
CA PHE A 56 1.91 4.50 14.91
C PHE A 56 1.51 3.69 16.14
N ARG A 57 1.08 2.44 15.94
CA ARG A 57 0.66 1.54 17.02
C ARG A 57 1.79 1.28 18.01
N GLU A 58 3.02 1.12 17.55
CA GLU A 58 4.18 0.95 18.41
C GLU A 58 4.42 2.18 19.28
N ARG A 59 4.44 3.37 18.67
CA ARG A 59 4.55 4.62 19.43
C ARG A 59 3.39 4.85 20.37
N LEU A 60 2.16 4.49 19.99
CA LEU A 60 0.98 4.69 20.83
C LEU A 60 1.12 3.94 22.16
N ARG A 61 1.70 2.73 22.14
CA ARG A 61 1.97 1.93 23.35
C ARG A 61 2.93 2.60 24.34
N GLU A 62 3.68 3.62 23.93
CA GLU A 62 4.51 4.41 24.84
C GLU A 62 3.68 5.40 25.67
N PHE A 63 2.42 5.63 25.31
CA PHE A 63 1.54 6.64 25.91
C PHE A 63 0.31 6.05 26.64
N ILE A 64 0.12 4.74 26.62
CA ILE A 64 -0.94 4.00 27.31
C ILE A 64 -0.33 2.89 28.16
#